data_AF-A0A7S4IST1-F1
#
_entry.id   AF-A0A7S4IST1-F1
#
_cell.length_a   1.000
_cell.length_b   1.000
_cell.length_c   1.000
_cell.angle_alpha   90.00
_cell.angle_beta   90.00
_cell.angle_gamma   90.00
#
_symmetry.space_group_name_H-M   'P 1'
#
loop_
_entity.id
_entity.type
_entity.pdbx_description
1 polymer ?
#
loop_
_entity_poly.entity_id
_entity_poly.type
_entity_poly.pdbx_seq_one_letter_code
_entity_poly.pdbx_strand_id
1 'polypeptide(L)'
;RRGFAIADFFAETDEELSVSKGSFVDVLDVEDDGWCAIQYNGQQGIFPSNYLTFDLPEEPSVEIPHENETSGDQSETEKSDNTEMQEEETVEDDEAPTDPDSTGEEDAEKNEEKEVEETPEERAIRKEAQRVKQRKNIINEIRDTEADYVKDLEIIVNVFTMPLQTEGIISQQDNVALFSNIMVLLNVNQKLNDEITANPDDETILVGKIFVGMADFFKMYTAYCANQPKAMEALDRLGRNAAFKAFTDKCMLNPDCRGLTLFSFLIKPIQRICKYPLLLKDLLRNTPEDHPDHENLVIALNKIEEVVAYVNE
;
A
#
# COMPACT_ATOMS: atom_id res chain seq x y z
N ARG A 1 -11.38 -4.57 6.96
CA ARG A 1 -10.49 -3.37 6.97
C ARG A 1 -10.89 -2.49 5.80
N ARG A 2 -11.11 -1.19 6.00
CA ARG A 2 -11.48 -0.29 4.89
C ARG A 2 -10.27 -0.05 3.97
N GLY A 3 -10.45 -0.22 2.67
CA GLY A 3 -9.46 0.06 1.62
C GLY A 3 -9.99 1.10 0.63
N PHE A 4 -9.09 1.65 -0.19
CA PHE A 4 -9.38 2.73 -1.13
C PHE A 4 -8.89 2.38 -2.54
N ALA A 5 -9.79 2.44 -3.53
CA ALA A 5 -9.50 2.06 -4.91
C ALA A 5 -8.61 3.10 -5.62
N ILE A 6 -7.38 2.72 -5.98
CA ILE A 6 -6.41 3.63 -6.61
C ILE A 6 -6.56 3.74 -8.15
N ALA A 7 -7.29 2.80 -8.76
CA ALA A 7 -7.64 2.77 -10.18
C ALA A 7 -9.06 2.18 -10.35
N ASP A 8 -9.67 2.43 -11.51
CA ASP A 8 -10.93 1.81 -11.89
C ASP A 8 -10.71 0.34 -12.25
N PHE A 9 -11.60 -0.54 -11.78
CA PHE A 9 -11.60 -1.96 -12.10
C PHE A 9 -13.01 -2.40 -12.50
N PHE A 10 -13.08 -3.18 -13.58
CA PHE A 10 -14.31 -3.70 -14.14
C PHE A 10 -14.27 -5.22 -14.08
N ALA A 11 -15.31 -5.82 -13.51
CA ALA A 11 -15.41 -7.27 -13.33
C ALA A 11 -15.48 -8.00 -14.68
N GLU A 12 -14.62 -9.02 -14.85
CA GLU A 12 -14.63 -9.93 -16.00
C GLU A 12 -15.44 -11.21 -15.72
N THR A 13 -15.70 -11.54 -14.44
CA THR A 13 -16.51 -12.69 -14.00
C THR A 13 -17.63 -12.31 -13.02
N ASP A 14 -18.60 -13.22 -12.83
CA ASP A 14 -19.73 -13.05 -11.89
C ASP A 14 -19.30 -13.07 -10.40
N GLU A 15 -18.06 -13.46 -10.10
CA GLU A 15 -17.51 -13.51 -8.73
C GLU A 15 -16.78 -12.20 -8.35
N GLU A 16 -16.44 -11.37 -9.34
CA GLU A 16 -15.70 -10.10 -9.18
C GLU A 16 -16.63 -8.89 -8.98
N LEU A 17 -16.15 -7.87 -8.25
CA LEU A 17 -16.86 -6.60 -8.11
C LEU A 17 -16.19 -5.46 -8.90
N SER A 18 -16.97 -4.78 -9.73
CA SER A 18 -16.55 -3.54 -10.39
C SER A 18 -16.51 -2.38 -9.38
N VAL A 19 -15.38 -1.69 -9.29
CA VAL A 19 -15.17 -0.57 -8.35
C VAL A 19 -14.49 0.58 -9.08
N SER A 20 -15.04 1.80 -8.94
CA SER A 20 -14.47 2.99 -9.54
C SER A 20 -13.34 3.58 -8.69
N LYS A 21 -12.37 4.21 -9.34
CA LYS A 21 -11.26 4.93 -8.71
C LYS A 21 -11.78 5.96 -7.70
N GLY A 22 -11.15 5.99 -6.52
CA GLY A 22 -11.54 6.87 -5.42
C GLY A 22 -12.68 6.33 -4.54
N SER A 23 -13.22 5.14 -4.83
CA SER A 23 -14.20 4.50 -3.95
C SER A 23 -13.53 3.88 -2.72
N PHE A 24 -14.26 3.88 -1.61
CA PHE A 24 -13.92 3.06 -0.45
C PHE A 24 -14.62 1.70 -0.54
N VAL A 25 -13.91 0.65 -0.15
CA VAL A 25 -14.43 -0.73 -0.03
C VAL A 25 -14.11 -1.29 1.35
N ASP A 26 -14.92 -2.21 1.84
CA ASP A 26 -14.63 -2.92 3.08
C ASP A 26 -14.04 -4.29 2.78
N VAL A 27 -12.72 -4.42 2.94
CA VAL A 27 -12.00 -5.69 2.75
C VAL A 27 -12.35 -6.64 3.89
N LEU A 28 -12.93 -7.78 3.55
CA LEU A 28 -13.38 -8.82 4.47
C LEU A 28 -12.23 -9.79 4.76
N ASP A 29 -11.56 -10.26 3.71
CA ASP A 29 -10.41 -11.17 3.78
C ASP A 29 -9.41 -10.87 2.63
N VAL A 30 -8.19 -11.42 2.70
CA VAL A 30 -7.13 -11.24 1.69
C VAL A 30 -6.58 -12.61 1.30
N GLU A 31 -6.55 -12.90 0.00
CA GLU A 31 -6.20 -14.23 -0.52
C GLU A 31 -4.76 -14.25 -1.08
N ASP A 32 -4.07 -15.38 -0.89
CA ASP A 32 -2.63 -15.53 -1.20
C ASP A 32 -2.28 -15.42 -2.70
N ASP A 33 -3.29 -15.43 -3.58
CA ASP A 33 -3.11 -15.36 -5.04
C ASP A 33 -3.06 -13.92 -5.60
N GLY A 34 -3.42 -12.94 -4.78
CA GLY A 34 -3.47 -11.52 -5.13
C GLY A 34 -4.88 -10.91 -5.14
N TRP A 35 -5.94 -11.68 -4.94
CA TRP A 35 -7.29 -11.17 -4.74
C TRP A 35 -7.58 -10.87 -3.26
N CYS A 36 -8.70 -10.21 -3.01
CA CYS A 36 -9.24 -10.01 -1.67
C CYS A 36 -10.77 -10.02 -1.73
N ALA A 37 -11.41 -10.68 -0.78
CA ALA A 37 -12.86 -10.64 -0.62
C ALA A 37 -13.25 -9.27 -0.07
N ILE A 38 -14.08 -8.51 -0.80
CA ILE A 38 -14.54 -7.19 -0.38
C ILE A 38 -16.06 -7.11 -0.30
N GLN A 39 -16.55 -6.10 0.42
CA GLN A 39 -17.92 -5.61 0.30
C GLN A 39 -17.92 -4.20 -0.30
N TYR A 40 -18.74 -4.00 -1.34
CA TYR A 40 -18.93 -2.73 -2.02
C TYR A 40 -20.39 -2.58 -2.48
N ASN A 41 -21.00 -1.42 -2.23
CA ASN A 41 -22.42 -1.13 -2.49
C ASN A 41 -23.40 -2.21 -1.96
N GLY A 42 -23.03 -2.89 -0.86
CA GLY A 42 -23.80 -3.96 -0.23
C GLY A 42 -23.59 -5.35 -0.84
N GLN A 43 -22.96 -5.47 -2.01
CA GLN A 43 -22.59 -6.73 -2.65
C GLN A 43 -21.24 -7.22 -2.12
N GLN A 44 -21.03 -8.54 -2.10
CA GLN A 44 -19.76 -9.18 -1.75
C GLN A 44 -19.22 -9.95 -2.97
N GLY A 45 -17.90 -9.97 -3.12
CA GLY A 45 -17.19 -10.63 -4.21
C GLY A 45 -15.69 -10.34 -4.13
N ILE A 46 -14.92 -10.89 -5.07
CA ILE A 46 -13.46 -10.69 -5.10
C ILE A 46 -13.07 -9.38 -5.82
N PHE A 47 -11.95 -8.81 -5.39
CA PHE A 47 -11.36 -7.61 -5.96
C PHE A 47 -9.82 -7.70 -5.96
N PRO A 48 -9.10 -7.15 -6.95
CA PRO A 48 -7.64 -7.26 -6.97
C PRO A 48 -7.02 -6.45 -5.82
N SER A 49 -6.30 -7.12 -4.91
CA SER A 49 -5.72 -6.46 -3.72
C SER A 49 -4.76 -5.31 -4.08
N ASN A 50 -4.12 -5.40 -5.24
CA ASN A 50 -3.20 -4.39 -5.77
C ASN A 50 -3.89 -3.14 -6.36
N TYR A 51 -5.22 -3.16 -6.52
CA TYR A 51 -6.02 -1.97 -6.86
C TYR A 51 -6.45 -1.20 -5.61
N LEU A 52 -6.07 -1.66 -4.41
CA LEU A 52 -6.31 -0.98 -3.14
C LEU A 52 -5.06 -0.29 -2.59
N THR A 53 -5.29 0.77 -1.82
CA THR A 53 -4.38 1.23 -0.78
C THR A 53 -5.12 1.22 0.56
N PHE A 54 -4.38 1.00 1.65
CA PHE A 54 -4.88 1.14 3.01
C PHE A 54 -4.37 2.41 3.68
N ASP A 55 -3.32 3.00 3.10
CA ASP A 55 -2.71 4.24 3.55
C ASP A 55 -3.48 5.39 2.90
N LEU A 56 -4.33 5.99 3.73
CA LEU A 56 -5.17 7.14 3.41
C LEU A 56 -4.54 8.39 4.02
N PRO A 57 -4.51 9.54 3.33
CA PRO A 57 -4.36 10.80 4.02
C PRO A 57 -5.58 10.98 4.94
N GLU A 58 -5.35 11.33 6.20
CA GLU A 58 -6.42 11.66 7.14
C GLU A 58 -7.33 12.73 6.52
N GLU A 59 -8.64 12.51 6.52
CA GLU A 59 -9.58 13.53 6.03
C GLU A 59 -9.49 14.78 6.93
N PRO A 60 -9.49 15.99 6.35
CA PRO A 60 -9.38 17.20 7.14
C PRO A 60 -10.59 17.32 8.05
N SER A 61 -10.35 17.31 9.36
CA SER A 61 -11.39 17.44 10.39
C SER A 61 -12.16 18.74 10.21
N VAL A 62 -13.40 18.63 9.72
CA VAL A 62 -14.29 19.78 9.58
C VAL A 62 -14.71 20.27 10.96
N GLU A 63 -14.14 21.39 11.39
CA GLU A 63 -14.59 22.11 12.59
C GLU A 63 -16.04 22.59 12.36
N ILE A 64 -16.99 21.97 13.07
CA ILE A 64 -18.39 22.40 13.07
C ILE A 64 -18.51 23.59 14.06
N PRO A 65 -18.96 24.77 13.63
CA PRO A 65 -19.17 25.90 14.53
C PRO A 65 -20.25 25.57 15.58
N HIS A 66 -19.96 25.86 16.85
CA HIS A 66 -20.95 25.77 17.92
C HIS A 66 -22.01 26.87 17.78
N GLU A 67 -23.24 26.50 17.42
CA GLU A 67 -24.43 27.30 17.71
C GLU A 67 -25.20 26.67 18.88
N ASN A 68 -25.47 27.47 19.92
CA ASN A 68 -26.31 27.07 21.05
C ASN A 68 -27.78 27.23 20.68
N GLU A 69 -28.63 26.24 20.98
CA GLU A 69 -29.96 26.55 21.51
C GLU A 69 -30.50 25.45 22.42
N THR A 70 -31.54 25.79 23.20
CA THR A 70 -31.84 25.18 24.51
C THR A 70 -33.10 24.30 24.56
N SER A 71 -33.04 23.30 25.46
CA SER A 71 -34.17 22.68 26.19
C SER A 71 -35.12 21.72 25.44
N GLY A 72 -35.28 20.51 25.97
CA GLY A 72 -36.28 19.51 25.57
C GLY A 72 -36.31 18.31 26.52
N ASP A 73 -37.31 18.26 27.40
CA ASP A 73 -37.49 17.30 28.51
C ASP A 73 -38.07 15.92 28.06
N GLN A 74 -38.03 14.91 28.94
CA GLN A 74 -38.80 13.64 28.92
C GLN A 74 -38.30 12.50 27.98
N SER A 75 -38.41 11.20 28.31
CA SER A 75 -38.65 10.50 29.59
C SER A 75 -38.43 8.97 29.46
N GLU A 76 -38.54 8.25 30.60
CA GLU A 76 -38.92 6.83 30.75
C GLU A 76 -37.95 5.71 30.28
N THR A 77 -37.44 4.98 31.27
CA THR A 77 -36.82 3.64 31.20
C THR A 77 -37.87 2.53 31.37
N GLU A 78 -37.40 1.27 31.40
CA GLU A 78 -38.17 0.00 31.52
C GLU A 78 -38.67 -0.56 30.15
N LYS A 79 -38.80 -1.88 29.93
CA LYS A 79 -38.82 -3.02 30.88
C LYS A 79 -38.50 -4.37 30.21
N SER A 80 -37.82 -5.27 30.94
CA SER A 80 -37.96 -6.76 30.93
C SER A 80 -37.71 -7.55 29.60
N ASP A 81 -37.42 -8.87 29.59
CA ASP A 81 -37.41 -9.87 30.67
C ASP A 81 -36.39 -11.03 30.45
N ASN A 82 -36.29 -11.89 31.47
CA ASN A 82 -35.61 -13.20 31.64
C ASN A 82 -35.55 -14.14 30.39
N THR A 83 -34.65 -15.15 30.30
CA THR A 83 -34.58 -16.34 31.21
C THR A 83 -33.26 -17.15 31.10
N GLU A 84 -33.02 -18.02 32.08
CA GLU A 84 -31.81 -18.81 32.42
C GLU A 84 -31.52 -20.07 31.56
N MET A 85 -30.29 -20.59 31.66
CA MET A 85 -29.88 -21.94 32.15
C MET A 85 -28.34 -21.89 32.39
N GLN A 86 -27.77 -22.26 33.55
CA GLN A 86 -27.49 -23.61 34.11
C GLN A 86 -26.46 -24.39 33.27
N GLU A 87 -25.41 -25.04 33.81
CA GLU A 87 -25.22 -25.80 35.08
C GLU A 87 -23.74 -25.73 35.63
N GLU A 88 -23.55 -26.07 36.92
CA GLU A 88 -22.41 -26.80 37.63
C GLU A 88 -20.92 -26.51 37.28
N GLU A 89 -19.90 -26.63 38.16
CA GLU A 89 -19.72 -26.77 39.63
C GLU A 89 -18.38 -26.02 40.02
N THR A 90 -17.64 -26.13 41.14
CA THR A 90 -17.50 -27.06 42.29
C THR A 90 -17.16 -26.29 43.60
N VAL A 91 -16.98 -27.00 44.73
CA VAL A 91 -16.58 -26.47 46.06
C VAL A 91 -15.11 -26.79 46.41
N GLU A 92 -14.43 -25.91 47.18
CA GLU A 92 -13.61 -26.30 48.37
C GLU A 92 -13.23 -25.07 49.25
N ASP A 93 -13.32 -25.24 50.57
CA ASP A 93 -13.08 -24.22 51.62
C ASP A 93 -11.71 -24.40 52.32
N ASP A 94 -11.15 -23.32 52.89
CA ASP A 94 -10.34 -23.41 54.11
C ASP A 94 -10.27 -22.04 54.86
N GLU A 95 -10.74 -21.98 56.11
CA GLU A 95 -10.41 -20.90 57.07
C GLU A 95 -9.20 -21.35 57.93
N ALA A 96 -8.45 -20.57 58.72
CA ALA A 96 -8.51 -19.22 59.29
C ALA A 96 -7.08 -18.92 59.87
N PRO A 97 -6.85 -18.12 60.95
CA PRO A 97 -7.40 -16.82 61.40
C PRO A 97 -6.28 -15.82 61.79
N THR A 98 -6.65 -14.69 62.43
CA THR A 98 -5.82 -13.74 63.25
C THR A 98 -4.78 -12.88 62.51
N ASP A 99 -4.50 -11.63 62.90
CA ASP A 99 -5.14 -10.73 63.89
C ASP A 99 -4.92 -9.24 63.47
N PRO A 100 -5.56 -8.24 64.12
CA PRO A 100 -5.67 -6.88 63.57
C PRO A 100 -4.52 -5.93 63.97
N ASP A 101 -4.36 -4.87 63.18
CA ASP A 101 -4.08 -3.53 63.72
C ASP A 101 -4.84 -2.45 62.92
N SER A 102 -4.92 -1.25 63.48
CA SER A 102 -5.78 -0.15 63.03
C SER A 102 -4.96 1.11 62.70
N THR A 103 -5.55 1.99 61.88
CA THR A 103 -5.17 3.42 61.77
C THR A 103 -3.72 3.71 61.33
N GLY A 104 -3.50 3.63 60.01
CA GLY A 104 -2.58 4.54 59.31
C GLY A 104 -3.39 5.49 58.44
N GLU A 105 -3.17 6.80 58.58
CA GLU A 105 -3.64 7.80 57.60
C GLU A 105 -2.62 7.85 56.46
N GLU A 106 -3.03 7.55 55.23
CA GLU A 106 -2.22 7.83 54.03
C GLU A 106 -3.02 8.73 53.09
N ASP A 107 -2.42 9.86 52.72
CA ASP A 107 -3.07 10.90 51.92
C ASP A 107 -3.39 10.41 50.51
N ALA A 108 -4.65 10.57 50.10
CA ALA A 108 -5.05 10.44 48.71
C ALA A 108 -4.56 11.65 47.91
N GLU A 109 -3.25 11.74 47.66
CA GLU A 109 -2.67 12.70 46.72
C GLU A 109 -3.29 12.50 45.34
N LYS A 110 -4.25 13.38 45.00
CA LYS A 110 -4.68 13.58 43.63
C LYS A 110 -3.49 14.14 42.86
N ASN A 111 -2.79 13.26 42.13
CA ASN A 111 -2.05 13.68 40.95
C ASN A 111 -3.06 14.22 39.92
N GLU A 112 -3.39 15.50 40.07
CA GLU A 112 -3.83 16.33 38.95
C GLU A 112 -2.65 16.39 37.98
N GLU A 113 -2.63 15.45 37.03
CA GLU A 113 -1.77 15.54 35.85
C GLU A 113 -2.14 16.81 35.11
N LYS A 114 -1.40 17.89 35.41
CA LYS A 114 -1.50 19.13 34.67
C LYS A 114 -1.06 18.85 33.25
N GLU A 115 -2.01 18.86 32.33
CA GLU A 115 -1.73 19.09 30.92
C GLU A 115 -0.89 20.37 30.84
N VAL A 116 0.40 20.20 30.55
CA VAL A 116 1.30 21.33 30.34
C VAL A 116 0.88 21.94 29.01
N GLU A 117 0.26 23.11 29.06
CA GLU A 117 -0.30 23.82 27.91
C GLU A 117 0.82 24.18 26.93
N GLU A 118 1.09 23.28 25.98
CA GLU A 118 2.22 23.31 25.03
C GLU A 118 2.21 24.63 24.26
N THR A 119 3.28 25.42 24.37
CA THR A 119 3.27 26.78 23.80
C THR A 119 3.18 26.74 22.28
N PRO A 120 2.67 27.80 21.62
CA PRO A 120 2.60 27.86 20.16
C PRO A 120 3.95 27.64 19.47
N GLU A 121 5.06 28.02 20.12
CA GLU A 121 6.42 27.80 19.62
C GLU A 121 6.86 26.34 19.75
N GLU A 122 6.65 25.71 20.91
CA GLU A 122 6.95 24.28 21.12
C GLU A 122 6.12 23.40 20.18
N ARG A 123 4.82 23.70 20.02
CA ARG A 123 3.91 23.01 19.10
C ARG A 123 4.34 23.16 17.64
N ALA A 124 4.92 24.30 17.26
CA ALA A 124 5.48 24.50 15.93
C ALA A 124 6.76 23.69 15.71
N ILE A 125 7.70 23.73 16.66
CA ILE A 125 8.95 22.93 16.64
C ILE A 125 8.65 21.42 16.56
N ARG A 126 7.66 20.96 17.34
CA ARG A 126 7.20 19.56 17.35
C ARG A 126 6.62 19.15 16.00
N LYS A 127 5.79 19.99 15.37
CA LYS A 127 5.26 19.76 14.01
C LYS A 127 6.38 19.69 12.97
N GLU A 128 7.40 20.55 13.07
CA GLU A 128 8.54 20.52 12.16
C GLU A 128 9.33 19.21 12.29
N ALA A 129 9.67 18.81 13.51
CA ALA A 129 10.37 17.55 13.77
C ALA A 129 9.58 16.32 13.24
N GLN A 130 8.25 16.35 13.36
CA GLN A 130 7.38 15.32 12.79
C GLN A 130 7.37 15.34 11.25
N ARG A 131 7.32 16.52 10.61
CA ARG A 131 7.41 16.68 9.15
C ARG A 131 8.75 16.16 8.60
N VAL A 132 9.87 16.56 9.18
CA VAL A 132 11.21 16.10 8.80
C VAL A 132 11.34 14.58 8.96
N LYS A 133 10.86 14.02 10.07
CA LYS A 133 10.82 12.57 10.28
C LYS A 133 9.98 11.86 9.21
N GLN A 134 8.80 12.39 8.87
CA GLN A 134 7.94 11.77 7.87
C GLN A 134 8.51 11.88 6.45
N ARG A 135 9.14 13.01 6.09
CA ARG A 135 9.90 13.16 4.84
C ARG A 135 10.98 12.06 4.74
N LYS A 136 11.73 11.82 5.81
CA LYS A 136 12.77 10.78 5.90
C LYS A 136 12.19 9.36 5.79
N ASN A 137 11.03 9.08 6.41
CA ASN A 137 10.35 7.80 6.25
C ASN A 137 10.02 7.51 4.79
N ILE A 138 9.40 8.48 4.09
CA ILE A 138 8.97 8.35 2.69
C ILE A 138 10.17 8.20 1.74
N ILE A 139 11.29 8.87 2.01
CA ILE A 139 12.54 8.70 1.23
C ILE A 139 13.08 7.27 1.35
N ASN A 140 13.05 6.68 2.54
CA ASN A 140 13.49 5.31 2.73
C ASN A 140 12.50 4.31 2.13
N GLU A 141 11.18 4.54 2.25
CA GLU A 141 10.17 3.75 1.54
C GLU A 141 10.39 3.75 0.02
N ILE A 142 10.62 4.94 -0.59
CA ILE A 142 10.96 5.06 -2.01
C ILE A 142 12.20 4.22 -2.34
N ARG A 143 13.28 4.36 -1.56
CA ARG A 143 14.58 3.70 -1.79
C ARG A 143 14.48 2.17 -1.65
N ASP A 144 13.86 1.68 -0.58
CA ASP A 144 13.73 0.25 -0.29
C ASP A 144 12.77 -0.44 -1.27
N THR A 145 11.61 0.16 -1.54
CA THR A 145 10.64 -0.39 -2.51
C THR A 145 11.12 -0.30 -3.95
N GLU A 146 12.04 0.61 -4.28
CA GLU A 146 12.69 0.64 -5.59
C GLU A 146 13.71 -0.50 -5.72
N ALA A 147 14.55 -0.70 -4.70
CA ALA A 147 15.51 -1.81 -4.69
C ALA A 147 14.80 -3.17 -4.79
N ASP A 148 13.67 -3.37 -4.11
CA ASP A 148 12.86 -4.60 -4.24
C ASP A 148 12.15 -4.73 -5.59
N TYR A 149 11.66 -3.63 -6.16
CA TYR A 149 11.07 -3.66 -7.51
C TYR A 149 12.13 -3.97 -8.59
N VAL A 150 13.34 -3.44 -8.47
CA VAL A 150 14.46 -3.77 -9.37
C VAL A 150 14.81 -5.25 -9.28
N LYS A 151 14.91 -5.84 -8.07
CA LYS A 151 15.10 -7.29 -7.89
C LYS A 151 13.98 -8.10 -8.57
N ASP A 152 12.73 -7.65 -8.47
CA ASP A 152 11.60 -8.31 -9.12
C ASP A 152 11.65 -8.22 -10.66
N LEU A 153 12.18 -7.11 -11.22
CA LEU A 153 12.49 -7.00 -12.65
C LEU A 153 13.66 -7.91 -13.06
N GLU A 154 14.71 -8.02 -12.24
CA GLU A 154 15.80 -8.96 -12.44
C GLU A 154 15.31 -10.41 -12.42
N ILE A 155 14.38 -10.77 -11.53
CA ILE A 155 13.76 -12.10 -11.48
C ILE A 155 13.00 -12.39 -12.79
N ILE A 156 12.19 -11.44 -13.30
CA ILE A 156 11.50 -11.59 -14.59
C ILE A 156 12.51 -11.84 -15.72
N VAL A 157 13.63 -11.13 -15.74
CA VAL A 157 14.64 -11.24 -16.81
C VAL A 157 15.48 -12.52 -16.67
N ASN A 158 15.99 -12.83 -15.48
CA ASN A 158 16.98 -13.87 -15.22
C ASN A 158 16.37 -15.25 -14.96
N VAL A 159 15.21 -15.33 -14.27
CA VAL A 159 14.57 -16.59 -13.88
C VAL A 159 13.53 -17.05 -14.91
N PHE A 160 12.87 -16.11 -15.61
CA PHE A 160 11.85 -16.43 -16.61
C PHE A 160 12.29 -16.11 -18.04
N THR A 161 12.58 -14.84 -18.37
CA THR A 161 12.73 -14.39 -19.77
C THR A 161 13.89 -15.08 -20.49
N MET A 162 15.10 -15.03 -19.93
CA MET A 162 16.29 -15.63 -20.56
C MET A 162 16.23 -17.17 -20.62
N PRO A 163 15.88 -17.91 -19.56
CA PRO A 163 15.82 -19.37 -19.65
C PRO A 163 14.72 -19.87 -20.59
N LEU A 164 13.55 -19.22 -20.64
CA LEU A 164 12.49 -19.56 -21.62
C LEU A 164 12.95 -19.41 -23.08
N GLN A 165 13.80 -18.40 -23.36
CA GLN A 165 14.43 -18.22 -24.67
C GLN A 165 15.51 -19.28 -24.94
N THR A 166 16.42 -19.53 -24.00
CA THR A 166 17.61 -20.37 -24.22
C THR A 166 17.30 -21.87 -24.17
N GLU A 167 16.33 -22.31 -23.37
CA GLU A 167 15.78 -23.67 -23.39
C GLU A 167 14.81 -23.89 -24.58
N GLY A 168 14.46 -22.82 -25.33
CA GLY A 168 13.62 -22.89 -26.54
C GLY A 168 12.15 -23.26 -26.28
N ILE A 169 11.66 -23.02 -25.07
CA ILE A 169 10.33 -23.45 -24.58
C ILE A 169 9.20 -22.65 -25.23
N ILE A 170 9.47 -21.40 -25.61
CA ILE A 170 8.54 -20.49 -26.27
C ILE A 170 9.16 -19.92 -27.55
N SER A 171 8.34 -19.48 -28.51
CA SER A 171 8.86 -18.81 -29.71
C SER A 171 9.31 -17.38 -29.41
N GLN A 172 10.09 -16.77 -30.32
CA GLN A 172 10.44 -15.35 -30.21
C GLN A 172 9.20 -14.43 -30.24
N GLN A 173 8.11 -14.86 -30.89
CA GLN A 173 6.84 -14.12 -30.92
C GLN A 173 6.14 -14.20 -29.56
N ASP A 174 6.08 -15.39 -28.97
CA ASP A 174 5.55 -15.60 -27.61
C ASP A 174 6.34 -14.82 -26.56
N ASN A 175 7.67 -14.78 -26.69
CA ASN A 175 8.54 -14.05 -25.78
C ASN A 175 8.29 -12.53 -25.85
N VAL A 176 8.16 -11.97 -27.06
CA VAL A 176 7.79 -10.55 -27.23
C VAL A 176 6.37 -10.28 -26.71
N ALA A 177 5.43 -11.20 -26.91
CA ALA A 177 4.06 -11.08 -26.41
C ALA A 177 3.98 -11.11 -24.87
N LEU A 178 4.71 -12.00 -24.20
CA LEU A 178 4.75 -12.07 -22.73
C LEU A 178 5.52 -10.91 -22.09
N PHE A 179 6.71 -10.59 -22.60
CA PHE A 179 7.69 -9.76 -21.88
C PHE A 179 7.86 -8.34 -22.45
N SER A 180 7.33 -8.05 -23.64
CA SER A 180 7.42 -6.74 -24.32
C SER A 180 8.83 -6.13 -24.22
N ASN A 181 8.96 -4.94 -23.62
CA ASN A 181 10.19 -4.21 -23.38
C ASN A 181 10.69 -4.30 -21.92
N ILE A 182 10.41 -5.38 -21.18
CA ILE A 182 10.78 -5.50 -19.75
C ILE A 182 12.27 -5.22 -19.47
N MET A 183 13.17 -5.61 -20.38
CA MET A 183 14.61 -5.32 -20.26
C MET A 183 14.91 -3.82 -20.31
N VAL A 184 14.12 -3.03 -21.04
CA VAL A 184 14.23 -1.56 -21.04
C VAL A 184 13.76 -1.02 -19.69
N LEU A 185 12.67 -1.56 -19.13
CA LEU A 185 12.21 -1.17 -17.80
C LEU A 185 13.26 -1.51 -16.72
N LEU A 186 13.86 -2.71 -16.74
CA LEU A 186 14.96 -3.05 -15.83
C LEU A 186 16.09 -2.01 -15.88
N ASN A 187 16.58 -1.66 -17.08
CA ASN A 187 17.62 -0.64 -17.23
C ASN A 187 17.21 0.76 -16.75
N VAL A 188 15.94 1.15 -16.93
CA VAL A 188 15.43 2.47 -16.47
C VAL A 188 15.32 2.52 -14.94
N ASN A 189 14.79 1.48 -14.32
CA ASN A 189 14.58 1.46 -12.86
C ASN A 189 15.87 1.14 -12.09
N GLN A 190 16.79 0.34 -12.65
CA GLN A 190 18.16 0.22 -12.13
C GLN A 190 18.83 1.60 -12.07
N LYS A 191 18.75 2.40 -13.14
CA LYS A 191 19.30 3.77 -13.15
C LYS A 191 18.62 4.69 -12.12
N LEU A 192 17.32 4.52 -11.87
CA LEU A 192 16.61 5.25 -10.82
C LEU A 192 17.13 4.86 -9.42
N ASN A 193 17.20 3.56 -9.15
CA ASN A 193 17.79 3.01 -7.93
C ASN A 193 19.22 3.51 -7.70
N ASP A 194 20.06 3.51 -8.74
CA ASP A 194 21.45 3.96 -8.66
C ASP A 194 21.55 5.46 -8.31
N GLU A 195 20.72 6.32 -8.90
CA GLU A 195 20.70 7.76 -8.57
C GLU A 195 20.16 8.05 -7.16
N ILE A 196 19.19 7.25 -6.67
CA ILE A 196 18.64 7.38 -5.30
C ILE A 196 19.61 6.83 -4.25
N THR A 197 20.29 5.72 -4.53
CA THR A 197 21.23 5.07 -3.59
C THR A 197 22.62 5.70 -3.58
N ALA A 198 23.04 6.39 -4.65
CA ALA A 198 24.25 7.20 -4.68
C ALA A 198 24.24 8.37 -3.67
N ASN A 199 23.07 8.72 -3.13
CA ASN A 199 22.88 9.74 -2.11
C ASN A 199 22.45 9.08 -0.79
N PRO A 200 23.39 8.68 0.09
CA PRO A 200 23.11 7.95 1.33
C PRO A 200 22.58 8.83 2.48
N ASP A 201 22.46 10.14 2.24
CA ASP A 201 21.96 11.11 3.21
C ASP A 201 20.56 11.59 2.82
N ASP A 202 19.58 11.30 3.70
CA ASP A 202 18.17 11.63 3.50
C ASP A 202 17.89 13.14 3.66
N GLU A 203 18.78 13.88 4.30
CA GLU A 203 18.63 15.33 4.52
C GLU A 203 19.05 16.13 3.29
N THR A 204 20.08 15.68 2.55
CA THR A 204 20.56 16.35 1.32
C THR A 204 20.06 15.76 -0.01
N ILE A 205 19.43 14.58 -0.01
CA ILE A 205 18.88 13.99 -1.25
C ILE A 205 17.71 14.81 -1.83
N LEU A 206 17.83 15.11 -3.12
CA LEU A 206 16.85 15.82 -3.94
C LEU A 206 16.12 14.82 -4.84
N VAL A 207 15.13 14.12 -4.28
CA VAL A 207 14.39 13.04 -4.96
C VAL A 207 13.55 13.60 -6.11
N GLY A 208 12.90 14.74 -5.92
CA GLY A 208 12.17 15.42 -7.00
C GLY A 208 13.08 15.68 -8.19
N LYS A 209 14.28 16.20 -7.95
CA LYS A 209 15.27 16.46 -9.01
C LYS A 209 15.68 15.19 -9.77
N ILE A 210 15.85 14.05 -9.08
CA ILE A 210 16.12 12.76 -9.72
C ILE A 210 14.94 12.34 -10.61
N PHE A 211 13.71 12.39 -10.09
CA PHE A 211 12.51 12.05 -10.87
C PHE A 211 12.28 12.99 -12.07
N VAL A 212 12.58 14.30 -11.96
CA VAL A 212 12.53 15.24 -13.10
C VAL A 212 13.48 14.84 -14.23
N GLY A 213 14.67 14.32 -13.89
CA GLY A 213 15.66 13.80 -14.84
C GLY A 213 15.33 12.42 -15.41
N MET A 214 14.60 11.60 -14.66
CA MET A 214 14.14 10.26 -15.08
C MET A 214 12.81 10.25 -15.83
N ALA A 215 12.02 11.32 -15.72
CA ALA A 215 10.65 11.44 -16.23
C ALA A 215 10.45 10.98 -17.69
N ASP A 216 11.32 11.41 -18.61
CA ASP A 216 11.19 11.08 -20.03
C ASP A 216 11.50 9.61 -20.34
N PHE A 217 12.21 8.90 -19.45
CA PHE A 217 12.47 7.46 -19.57
C PHE A 217 11.26 6.62 -19.09
N PHE A 218 10.45 7.11 -18.14
CA PHE A 218 9.24 6.40 -17.71
C PHE A 218 8.18 6.31 -18.82
N LYS A 219 8.26 7.12 -19.87
CA LYS A 219 7.43 6.98 -21.09
C LYS A 219 7.58 5.60 -21.74
N MET A 220 8.65 4.84 -21.45
CA MET A 220 8.81 3.44 -21.89
C MET A 220 7.79 2.47 -21.27
N TYR A 221 7.16 2.81 -20.14
CA TYR A 221 6.09 1.99 -19.55
C TYR A 221 4.85 1.91 -20.45
N THR A 222 4.60 2.91 -21.30
CA THR A 222 3.45 2.93 -22.23
C THR A 222 3.44 1.71 -23.16
N ALA A 223 4.60 1.34 -23.72
CA ALA A 223 4.78 0.16 -24.57
C ALA A 223 4.72 -1.18 -23.79
N TYR A 224 4.89 -1.15 -22.48
CA TYR A 224 4.70 -2.32 -21.62
C TYR A 224 3.21 -2.52 -21.33
N CYS A 225 2.54 -1.46 -20.86
CA CYS A 225 1.13 -1.48 -20.46
C CYS A 225 0.21 -1.76 -21.66
N ALA A 226 0.42 -1.09 -22.81
CA ALA A 226 -0.32 -1.34 -24.04
C ALA A 226 -0.07 -2.74 -24.67
N ASN A 227 0.83 -3.54 -24.12
CA ASN A 227 1.03 -4.93 -24.49
C ASN A 227 0.33 -5.93 -23.55
N GLN A 228 -0.13 -5.51 -22.37
CA GLN A 228 -0.62 -6.41 -21.32
C GLN A 228 -1.75 -7.37 -21.75
N PRO A 229 -2.77 -6.97 -22.55
CA PRO A 229 -3.76 -7.93 -23.05
C PRO A 229 -3.13 -9.08 -23.85
N LYS A 230 -2.09 -8.80 -24.65
CA LYS A 230 -1.35 -9.82 -25.42
C LYS A 230 -0.47 -10.70 -24.53
N ALA A 231 0.03 -10.15 -23.42
CA ALA A 231 0.74 -10.93 -22.42
C ALA A 231 -0.20 -11.93 -21.73
N MET A 232 -1.44 -11.53 -21.42
CA MET A 232 -2.46 -12.43 -20.83
C MET A 232 -2.94 -13.49 -21.83
N GLU A 233 -3.27 -13.11 -23.07
CA GLU A 233 -3.58 -14.06 -24.16
C GLU A 233 -2.44 -15.06 -24.40
N ALA A 234 -1.19 -14.62 -24.33
CA ALA A 234 -0.03 -15.50 -24.43
C ALA A 234 0.09 -16.41 -23.20
N LEU A 235 -0.14 -15.89 -21.99
CA LEU A 235 0.05 -16.63 -20.75
C LEU A 235 -0.97 -17.77 -20.58
N ASP A 236 -2.25 -17.55 -20.86
CA ASP A 236 -3.27 -18.64 -20.87
C ASP A 236 -2.94 -19.70 -21.95
N ARG A 237 -2.65 -19.25 -23.18
CA ARG A 237 -2.33 -20.15 -24.30
C ARG A 237 -1.08 -20.99 -24.01
N LEU A 238 -0.09 -20.43 -23.32
CA LEU A 238 1.14 -21.12 -22.94
C LEU A 238 1.00 -21.93 -21.64
N GLY A 239 0.13 -21.56 -20.70
CA GLY A 239 -0.20 -22.36 -19.52
C GLY A 239 -0.76 -23.74 -19.88
N ARG A 240 -1.38 -23.86 -21.07
CA ARG A 240 -1.84 -25.13 -21.67
C ARG A 240 -0.73 -25.96 -22.32
N ASN A 241 0.49 -25.44 -22.44
CA ASN A 241 1.67 -26.18 -22.91
C ASN A 241 2.41 -26.82 -21.72
N ALA A 242 2.49 -28.15 -21.68
CA ALA A 242 3.08 -28.89 -20.58
C ALA A 242 4.57 -28.56 -20.32
N ALA A 243 5.35 -28.19 -21.35
CA ALA A 243 6.75 -27.79 -21.16
C ALA A 243 6.87 -26.40 -20.52
N PHE A 244 6.01 -25.45 -20.94
CA PHE A 244 5.94 -24.12 -20.34
C PHE A 244 5.45 -24.20 -18.89
N LYS A 245 4.38 -24.96 -18.62
CA LYS A 245 3.87 -25.14 -17.26
C LYS A 245 4.91 -25.81 -16.34
N ALA A 246 5.55 -26.90 -16.77
CA ALA A 246 6.59 -27.55 -15.99
C ALA A 246 7.79 -26.62 -15.71
N PHE A 247 8.09 -25.69 -16.62
CA PHE A 247 9.08 -24.65 -16.40
C PHE A 247 8.61 -23.60 -15.39
N THR A 248 7.39 -23.06 -15.51
CA THR A 248 6.90 -22.05 -14.55
C THR A 248 6.74 -22.64 -13.15
N ASP A 249 6.24 -23.87 -13.03
CA ASP A 249 6.15 -24.61 -11.77
C ASP A 249 7.54 -24.78 -11.13
N LYS A 250 8.56 -25.12 -11.93
CA LYS A 250 9.97 -25.21 -11.49
C LYS A 250 10.52 -23.85 -11.04
N CYS A 251 10.20 -22.75 -11.72
CA CYS A 251 10.68 -21.42 -11.34
C CYS A 251 10.02 -20.88 -10.07
N MET A 252 8.76 -21.22 -9.79
CA MET A 252 8.10 -20.90 -8.51
C MET A 252 8.79 -21.55 -7.30
N LEU A 253 9.58 -22.61 -7.50
CA LEU A 253 10.41 -23.24 -6.47
C LEU A 253 11.76 -22.54 -6.23
N ASN A 254 12.11 -21.50 -7.02
CA ASN A 254 13.26 -20.65 -6.70
C ASN A 254 12.93 -19.76 -5.48
N PRO A 255 13.73 -19.78 -4.39
CA PRO A 255 13.56 -18.87 -3.26
C PRO A 255 13.39 -17.40 -3.66
N ASP A 256 14.10 -16.93 -4.69
CA ASP A 256 14.00 -15.54 -5.16
C ASP A 256 12.60 -15.16 -5.64
N CYS A 257 11.84 -16.14 -6.17
CA CYS A 257 10.47 -15.95 -6.64
C CYS A 257 9.45 -15.86 -5.51
N ARG A 258 9.82 -16.21 -4.26
CA ARG A 258 8.98 -16.06 -3.05
C ARG A 258 7.59 -16.70 -3.16
N GLY A 259 7.47 -17.78 -3.96
CA GLY A 259 6.20 -18.47 -4.25
C GLY A 259 5.30 -17.79 -5.29
N LEU A 260 5.65 -16.59 -5.76
CA LEU A 260 4.85 -15.80 -6.71
C LEU A 260 4.84 -16.43 -8.11
N THR A 261 3.68 -16.35 -8.78
CA THR A 261 3.51 -16.83 -10.16
C THR A 261 4.13 -15.85 -11.17
N LEU A 262 4.35 -16.29 -12.41
CA LEU A 262 4.76 -15.41 -13.51
C LEU A 262 3.76 -14.26 -13.74
N PHE A 263 2.45 -14.49 -13.59
CA PHE A 263 1.43 -13.43 -13.66
C PHE A 263 1.66 -12.36 -12.56
N SER A 264 1.84 -12.82 -11.32
CA SER A 264 2.12 -12.00 -10.13
C SER A 264 3.40 -11.16 -10.28
N PHE A 265 4.31 -11.52 -11.18
CA PHE A 265 5.45 -10.70 -11.59
C PHE A 265 5.15 -9.74 -12.75
N LEU A 266 4.48 -10.19 -13.83
CA LEU A 266 4.20 -9.37 -15.03
C LEU A 266 3.28 -8.16 -14.77
N ILE A 267 2.50 -8.19 -13.69
CA ILE A 267 1.65 -7.07 -13.25
C ILE A 267 2.44 -5.95 -12.52
N LYS A 268 3.61 -6.27 -11.94
CA LYS A 268 4.38 -5.35 -11.07
C LYS A 268 4.76 -4.02 -11.73
N PRO A 269 5.13 -3.95 -13.03
CA PRO A 269 5.44 -2.67 -13.65
C PRO A 269 4.24 -1.72 -13.75
N ILE A 270 3.03 -2.23 -13.96
CA ILE A 270 1.81 -1.41 -13.93
C ILE A 270 1.58 -0.89 -12.50
N GLN A 271 1.77 -1.74 -11.50
CA GLN A 271 1.67 -1.36 -10.09
C GLN A 271 2.68 -0.26 -9.73
N ARG A 272 3.95 -0.40 -10.13
CA ARG A 272 5.00 0.59 -9.78
C ARG A 272 4.76 1.96 -10.40
N ILE A 273 4.45 2.05 -11.71
CA ILE A 273 4.24 3.34 -12.37
C ILE A 273 3.08 4.11 -11.72
N CYS A 274 2.03 3.43 -11.28
CA CYS A 274 0.90 4.01 -10.56
C CYS A 274 1.19 4.35 -9.08
N LYS A 275 2.23 3.78 -8.44
CA LYS A 275 2.64 4.12 -7.07
C LYS A 275 3.51 5.38 -6.99
N TYR A 276 4.30 5.70 -8.02
CA TYR A 276 5.18 6.88 -8.00
C TYR A 276 4.47 8.22 -7.73
N PRO A 277 3.27 8.54 -8.31
CA PRO A 277 2.55 9.76 -7.96
C PRO A 277 2.19 9.86 -6.47
N LEU A 278 1.83 8.74 -5.83
CA LEU A 278 1.46 8.74 -4.41
C LEU A 278 2.67 9.09 -3.55
N LEU A 279 3.79 8.37 -3.77
CA LEU A 279 5.05 8.59 -3.07
C LEU A 279 5.58 10.03 -3.25
N LEU A 280 5.54 10.56 -4.47
CA LEU A 280 5.95 11.94 -4.76
C LEU A 280 5.02 12.98 -4.11
N LYS A 281 3.72 12.72 -4.08
CA LYS A 281 2.71 13.61 -3.46
C LYS A 281 2.82 13.66 -1.95
N ASP A 282 3.08 12.54 -1.30
CA ASP A 282 3.31 12.49 0.15
C ASP A 282 4.70 13.03 0.53
N LEU A 283 5.71 12.84 -0.32
CA LEU A 283 7.00 13.50 -0.15
C LEU A 283 6.89 15.03 -0.29
N LEU A 284 6.12 15.51 -1.26
CA LEU A 284 5.81 16.94 -1.46
C LEU A 284 5.03 17.53 -0.27
N ARG A 285 4.00 16.84 0.24
CA ARG A 285 3.26 17.22 1.45
C ARG A 285 4.17 17.42 2.67
N ASN A 286 5.27 16.67 2.75
CA ASN A 286 6.26 16.74 3.82
C ASN A 286 7.51 17.56 3.45
N THR A 287 7.52 18.28 2.34
CA THR A 287 8.64 19.11 1.87
C THR A 287 8.26 20.60 1.85
N PRO A 288 8.89 21.47 2.67
CA PRO A 288 8.62 22.91 2.74
C PRO A 288 8.72 23.64 1.39
N GLU A 289 8.00 24.74 1.19
CA GLU A 289 8.08 25.56 -0.05
C GLU A 289 9.47 26.18 -0.27
N ASP A 290 10.22 26.47 0.80
CA ASP A 290 11.58 26.98 0.78
C ASP A 290 12.66 25.88 0.65
N HIS A 291 12.26 24.60 0.63
CA HIS A 291 13.19 23.48 0.46
C HIS A 291 13.63 23.34 -1.01
N PRO A 292 14.94 23.13 -1.30
CA PRO A 292 15.48 23.14 -2.68
C PRO A 292 14.94 22.05 -3.61
N ASP A 293 14.26 21.02 -3.07
CA ASP A 293 13.59 19.97 -3.86
C ASP A 293 12.10 20.26 -4.16
N HIS A 294 11.48 21.28 -3.54
CA HIS A 294 10.02 21.48 -3.61
C HIS A 294 9.50 21.70 -5.04
N GLU A 295 10.07 22.69 -5.77
CA GLU A 295 9.72 22.90 -7.19
C GLU A 295 9.99 21.65 -8.03
N ASN A 296 11.08 20.92 -7.74
CA ASN A 296 11.41 19.70 -8.46
C ASN A 296 10.41 18.57 -8.18
N LEU A 297 9.87 18.45 -6.95
CA LEU A 297 8.82 17.50 -6.61
C LEU A 297 7.50 17.84 -7.29
N VAL A 298 7.13 19.13 -7.40
CA VAL A 298 5.95 19.57 -8.17
C VAL A 298 6.10 19.22 -9.65
N ILE A 299 7.26 19.52 -10.25
CA ILE A 299 7.52 19.19 -11.67
C ILE A 299 7.57 17.66 -11.88
N ALA A 300 8.17 16.91 -10.96
CA ALA A 300 8.19 15.45 -10.99
C ALA A 300 6.78 14.87 -10.95
N LEU A 301 5.98 15.25 -9.95
CA LEU A 301 4.62 14.74 -9.76
C LEU A 301 3.78 14.92 -11.02
N ASN A 302 3.72 16.15 -11.56
CA ASN A 302 2.99 16.46 -12.79
C ASN A 302 3.46 15.58 -13.97
N LYS A 303 4.78 15.45 -14.21
CA LYS A 303 5.31 14.62 -15.30
C LYS A 303 5.02 13.13 -15.14
N ILE A 304 4.97 12.60 -13.91
CA ILE A 304 4.62 11.19 -13.68
C ILE A 304 3.10 10.98 -13.77
N GLU A 305 2.29 11.92 -13.30
CA GLU A 305 0.83 11.89 -13.48
C GLU A 305 0.44 11.95 -14.98
N GLU A 306 1.16 12.71 -15.81
CA GLU A 306 1.02 12.68 -17.28
C GLU A 306 1.31 11.28 -17.87
N VAL A 307 2.39 10.62 -17.43
CA VAL A 307 2.75 9.25 -17.90
C VAL A 307 1.73 8.22 -17.43
N VAL A 308 1.24 8.33 -16.19
CA VAL A 308 0.21 7.44 -15.64
C VAL A 308 -1.13 7.67 -16.33
N ALA A 309 -1.51 8.91 -16.65
CA ALA A 309 -2.73 9.20 -17.41
C ALA A 309 -2.69 8.50 -18.78
N TYR A 310 -1.62 8.69 -19.55
CA TYR A 310 -1.44 8.05 -20.87
C TYR A 310 -1.33 6.50 -20.79
N VAL A 311 -0.99 5.93 -19.63
CA VAL A 311 -1.00 4.47 -19.40
C VAL A 311 -2.40 3.91 -19.15
N ASN A 312 -3.38 4.76 -18.79
CA ASN A 312 -4.76 4.38 -18.49
C ASN A 312 -5.78 4.83 -19.57
N GLU A 313 -5.31 5.29 -20.74
CA GLU A 313 -6.11 5.63 -21.94
C GLU A 313 -6.06 4.52 -23.01
#